data_AF-A0A956W4J4-F1
#
_entry.id   AF-A0A956W4J4-F1
#
_cell.length_a   1.000
_cell.length_b   1.000
_cell.length_c   1.000
_cell.angle_alpha   90.00
_cell.angle_beta   90.00
_cell.angle_gamma   90.00
#
_symmetry.space_group_name_H-M   'P 1'
#
loop_
_entity.id
_entity.type
_entity.pdbx_description
1 polymer ?
#
loop_
_entity_poly.entity_id
_entity_poly.type
_entity_poly.pdbx_seq_one_letter_code
_entity_poly.pdbx_strand_id
1 'polypeptide(L)' 'DLPHAAQTLATAVSVINGLKVLLHPVIPHSTARLHQSLGLEGTIGDGGWQFTALDPGHQLGEPEALYKKLEIDPV' A
#
# COMPACT_ATOMS: atom_id res chain seq x y z
N ASP A 1 5.83 -7.62 23.02
CA ASP A 1 7.19 -8.07 22.71
C ASP A 1 7.61 -7.49 21.36
N LEU A 2 8.78 -6.85 21.28
CA LEU A 2 9.19 -6.05 20.11
C LEU A 2 9.35 -6.86 18.81
N PRO A 3 9.94 -8.07 18.81
CA PRO A 3 10.10 -8.87 17.59
C PRO A 3 8.75 -9.29 16.98
N HIS A 4 7.79 -9.64 17.82
CA HIS A 4 6.44 -10.02 17.39
C HIS A 4 5.67 -8.84 16.77
N ALA A 5 5.86 -7.63 17.31
CA ALA A 5 5.29 -6.41 16.74
C ALA A 5 5.91 -6.10 15.36
N ALA A 6 7.24 -6.22 15.23
CA ALA A 6 7.94 -6.03 13.95
C ALA A 6 7.45 -7.02 12.88
N GLN A 7 7.28 -8.31 13.24
CA GLN A 7 6.77 -9.34 12.33
C GLN A 7 5.34 -9.02 11.86
N THR A 8 4.48 -8.56 12.77
CA THR A 8 3.10 -8.18 12.46
C THR A 8 3.06 -7.03 11.46
N LEU A 9 3.87 -5.99 11.69
CA LEU A 9 3.96 -4.83 10.80
C LEU A 9 4.53 -5.22 9.43
N ALA A 10 5.61 -6.00 9.38
CA ALA A 10 6.21 -6.45 8.12
C ALA A 10 5.22 -7.28 7.29
N THR A 11 4.45 -8.14 7.94
CA THR A 11 3.41 -8.94 7.28
C THR A 11 2.28 -8.05 6.75
N ALA A 12 1.79 -7.11 7.56
CA ALA A 12 0.72 -6.19 7.16
C ALA A 12 1.13 -5.33 5.96
N VAL A 13 2.34 -4.76 5.98
CA VAL A 13 2.88 -3.95 4.89
C VAL A 13 3.06 -4.77 3.61
N SER A 14 3.52 -6.02 3.72
CA SER A 14 3.64 -6.92 2.58
C SER A 14 2.28 -7.22 1.95
N VAL A 15 1.25 -7.47 2.76
CA VAL A 15 -0.13 -7.66 2.28
C VAL A 15 -0.64 -6.41 1.59
N ILE A 16 -0.42 -5.22 2.16
CA ILE A 16 -0.80 -3.94 1.55
C ILE A 16 -0.12 -3.77 0.18
N ASN A 17 1.17 -4.09 0.05
CA ASN A 17 1.88 -4.02 -1.22
C ASN A 17 1.30 -4.98 -2.28
N GLY A 18 0.91 -6.18 -1.88
CA GLY A 18 0.23 -7.14 -2.76
C GLY A 18 -1.15 -6.64 -3.22
N LEU A 19 -1.97 -6.16 -2.27
CA LEU A 19 -3.31 -5.61 -2.58
C LEU A 19 -3.24 -4.42 -3.54
N LYS A 20 -2.21 -3.57 -3.40
CA LYS A 20 -1.95 -2.47 -4.33
C LYS A 20 -1.83 -2.95 -5.77
N VAL A 21 -1.06 -4.02 -6.04
CA VAL A 21 -0.88 -4.59 -7.38
C VAL A 21 -2.17 -5.23 -7.89
N LEU A 22 -2.84 -6.01 -7.03
CA LEU A 22 -4.09 -6.71 -7.37
C LEU A 22 -5.22 -5.74 -7.74
N LEU A 23 -5.34 -4.63 -7.01
CA LEU A 23 -6.42 -3.66 -7.17
C LEU A 23 -6.11 -2.56 -8.20
N HIS A 24 -4.88 -2.48 -8.70
CA HIS A 24 -4.47 -1.43 -9.65
C HIS A 24 -5.37 -1.35 -10.91
N PRO A 25 -5.83 -2.46 -11.51
CA PRO A 25 -6.74 -2.41 -12.67
C PRO A 25 -8.12 -1.82 -12.37
N VAL A 26 -8.56 -1.82 -11.11
CA VAL A 26 -9.91 -1.38 -10.69
C VAL A 26 -9.87 0.04 -10.11
N ILE A 27 -8.84 0.35 -9.32
CA ILE A 27 -8.66 1.63 -8.62
C ILE A 27 -7.25 2.20 -8.83
N PRO A 28 -6.88 2.56 -10.07
CA PRO A 28 -5.50 2.93 -10.42
C PRO A 28 -4.99 4.17 -9.67
N HIS A 29 -5.86 5.14 -9.41
CA HIS A 29 -5.47 6.38 -8.76
C HIS A 29 -5.15 6.20 -7.26
N SER A 30 -5.98 5.44 -6.54
CA SER A 30 -5.75 5.15 -5.13
C SER A 30 -4.52 4.26 -4.92
N THR A 31 -4.34 3.28 -5.79
CA THR A 31 -3.17 2.39 -5.72
C THR A 31 -1.87 3.10 -6.08
N ALA A 32 -1.89 4.05 -7.03
CA ALA A 32 -0.73 4.91 -7.31
C ALA A 32 -0.32 5.79 -6.11
N ARG A 33 -1.28 6.41 -5.41
CA ARG A 33 -1.00 7.14 -4.16
C ARG A 33 -0.46 6.20 -3.08
N LEU A 34 -1.04 5.02 -2.92
CA LEU A 34 -0.52 4.00 -2.00
C LEU A 34 0.91 3.56 -2.36
N HIS A 35 1.24 3.45 -3.65
CA HIS A 35 2.59 3.13 -4.11
C HIS A 35 3.62 4.16 -3.60
N GLN A 36 3.26 5.44 -3.68
CA GLN A 36 4.10 6.55 -3.20
C GLN A 36 4.21 6.57 -1.66
N SER A 37 3.11 6.34 -0.93
CA SER A 37 3.16 6.21 0.53
C SER A 37 3.98 4.99 1.00
N LEU A 38 4.07 3.93 0.20
CA LEU A 38 5.00 2.83 0.45
C LEU A 38 6.45 3.19 0.13
N GLY A 39 6.76 4.39 -0.36
CA GLY A 39 8.12 4.82 -0.70
C GLY A 39 8.70 4.10 -1.91
N LEU A 40 7.85 3.60 -2.80
CA LEU A 40 8.27 2.89 -4.01
C LEU A 40 8.38 3.87 -5.18
N GLU A 41 9.43 3.70 -5.98
CA GLU A 41 9.69 4.50 -7.17
C GLU A 41 9.11 3.85 -8.44
N GLY A 42 8.89 4.67 -9.46
CA GLY A 42 8.34 4.23 -10.74
C GLY A 42 6.82 4.03 -10.70
N THR A 43 6.33 3.16 -11.58
CA THR A 43 4.91 2.82 -11.67
C THR A 43 4.64 1.39 -11.22
N ILE A 44 3.41 1.11 -10.79
CA ILE A 44 3.00 -0.25 -10.44
C ILE A 44 3.15 -1.22 -11.62
N GLY A 45 2.96 -0.72 -12.86
CA GLY A 45 3.05 -1.52 -14.08
C GLY A 45 4.46 -2.06 -14.36
N ASP A 46 5.52 -1.36 -13.92
CA ASP A 46 6.91 -1.74 -14.19
C ASP A 46 7.29 -3.06 -13.54
N GLY A 47 6.70 -3.37 -12.37
CA GLY A 47 6.90 -4.64 -11.65
C GLY A 47 6.01 -5.79 -12.13
N GLY A 48 5.05 -5.51 -13.01
CA GLY A 48 4.07 -6.48 -13.49
C GLY A 48 3.17 -7.05 -12.38
N TRP A 49 2.50 -8.17 -12.69
CA TRP A 49 1.56 -8.83 -11.78
C TRP A 49 2.28 -9.82 -10.86
N GLN A 50 3.06 -9.27 -9.93
CA GLN A 50 3.89 -10.05 -8.99
C GLN A 50 3.66 -9.59 -7.56
N PHE A 51 3.74 -10.55 -6.64
CA PHE A 51 3.78 -10.27 -5.22
C PHE A 51 5.23 -10.12 -4.77
N THR A 52 5.57 -8.95 -4.22
CA THR A 52 6.90 -8.65 -3.70
C THR A 52 6.75 -8.09 -2.29
N ALA A 53 7.40 -8.72 -1.30
CA ALA A 53 7.49 -8.14 0.03
C ALA A 53 8.48 -6.97 0.04
N LEU A 54 8.30 -6.01 0.96
CA LEU A 54 9.30 -4.96 1.17
C LEU A 54 10.44 -5.49 2.02
N ASP A 55 11.67 -5.11 1.67
CA ASP A 55 12.85 -5.50 2.41
C ASP A 55 12.85 -4.88 3.83
N PRO A 56 13.37 -5.60 4.84
CA PRO A 56 13.59 -5.00 6.16
C PRO A 56 14.47 -3.75 6.07
N GLY A 57 14.04 -2.67 6.74
CA GLY A 57 14.73 -1.37 6.67
C GLY A 57 14.32 -0.48 5.50
N HIS A 58 13.39 -0.93 4.64
CA HIS A 58 12.77 -0.08 3.62
C HIS A 58 12.13 1.16 4.24
N GLN A 59 12.41 2.33 3.67
CA GLN A 59 11.86 3.60 4.13
C GLN A 59 10.50 3.84 3.48
N LEU A 60 9.45 3.92 4.31
CA LEU A 60 8.12 4.30 3.86
C LEU A 60 8.07 5.79 3.53
N GLY A 61 7.25 6.15 2.55
CA GLY A 61 6.93 7.54 2.26
C GLY A 61 5.96 8.13 3.28
N GLU A 62 5.62 9.41 3.09
CA GLU A 62 4.60 10.05 3.92
C GLU A 62 3.22 9.36 3.72
N PRO A 63 2.56 8.93 4.80
CA PRO A 63 1.25 8.29 4.70
C PRO A 63 0.17 9.30 4.33
N GLU A 64 -0.59 9.01 3.27
CA GLU A 64 -1.76 9.81 2.86
C GLU A 64 -3.05 9.01 3.05
N ALA A 65 -4.14 9.69 3.41
CA ALA A 65 -5.46 9.10 3.41
C ALA A 65 -5.90 8.75 1.98
N LEU A 66 -6.06 7.45 1.69
CA LEU A 66 -6.49 6.99 0.36
C LEU A 66 -7.92 7.41 0.02
N TYR A 67 -8.81 7.49 1.01
CA TYR A 67 -10.21 7.83 0.80
C TYR A 67 -10.70 8.78 1.89
N LYS A 68 -11.44 9.81 1.48
CA LYS A 68 -12.24 10.63 2.39
C LYS A 68 -13.59 9.93 2.59
N LYS A 69 -14.06 9.86 3.83
CA LYS A 69 -15.40 9.37 4.14
C LYS A 69 -16.44 10.23 3.40
N LEU A 70 -17.41 9.56 2.78
CA LEU A 70 -18.55 10.23 2.16
C LEU A 70 -19.58 10.54 3.24
N GLU A 71 -20.07 11.78 3.27
CA GLU A 71 -21.25 12.14 4.06
C GLU A 71 -22.48 11.79 3.23
N ILE A 72 -23.41 11.04 3.80
CA ILE A 72 -24.68 10.68 3.17
C ILE A 72 -25.73 11.58 3.79
N ASP A 73 -26.34 12.44 2.98
CA ASP A 73 -27.47 13.24 3.44
C ASP A 73 -28.62 12.28 3.80
N PRO A 74 -29.20 12.38 5.01
CA PRO A 74 -30.33 11.55 5.38
C PRO A 74 -31.52 11.90 4.48
N VAL A 75 -32.11 10.86 3.87
CA VAL A 75 -33.33 10.93 3.05
C VAL A 75 -34.55 11.31 3.90
#